data_AF-A0A847G3P7-F1
#
_entry.id   AF-A0A847G3P7-F1
#
_cell.length_a   1.000
_cell.length_b   1.000
_cell.length_c   1.000
_cell.angle_alpha   90.00
_cell.angle_beta   90.00
_cell.angle_gamma   90.00
#
_symmetry.space_group_name_H-M   'P 1'
#
loop_
_entity.id
_entity.type
_entity.pdbx_description
1 polymer ?
#
loop_
_entity_poly.entity_id
_entity_poly.type
_entity_poly.pdbx_seq_one_letter_code
_entity_poly.pdbx_strand_id
1 'polypeptide(L)'
;MEKILERLKNPLYAGLAGFLAGIIVGLPILGWLIWPVQWTDAAPQHLRSDLQVDYLRMMIDSFNRTEDEGMAIKRWQDLGSAGQSALKELAQNPGKTNPDEIEQMALLVQAPIPAIKQSDSASTPKGEPEAAAPDNAESIDTESEGLVLPGETQAATKPVSSKMNLTLLLSVLCGLTLVVGLLLAFLLLRRKNSTEVGEEAEDEFEGYSGDEMEDMSQGEATGSISTPAPRQSNDIEEPPVVQFMTTYMLGDDLYDDSFSIDAPTGEFLGECGVGISETIGVGDPK
;
A
#
# COMPACT_ATOMS: atom_id res chain seq x y z
N MET A 1 3.79 30.07 36.82
CA MET A 1 2.41 29.64 36.55
C MET A 1 1.39 30.79 36.59
N GLU A 2 1.58 31.81 37.43
CA GLU A 2 0.62 32.91 37.60
C GLU A 2 0.35 33.74 36.33
N LYS A 3 1.40 34.05 35.54
CA LYS A 3 1.26 34.76 34.25
C LYS A 3 0.42 34.03 33.21
N ILE A 4 0.37 32.69 33.26
CA ILE A 4 -0.43 31.86 32.33
C ILE A 4 -1.91 31.92 32.72
N LEU A 5 -2.19 31.86 34.03
CA LEU A 5 -3.54 31.98 34.59
C LEU A 5 -4.13 33.37 34.35
N GLU A 6 -3.31 34.41 34.34
CA GLU A 6 -3.74 35.77 34.03
C GLU A 6 -4.14 35.94 32.56
N ARG A 7 -3.40 35.35 31.62
CA ARG A 7 -3.74 35.33 30.19
C ARG A 7 -5.02 34.53 29.90
N LEU A 8 -5.33 33.51 30.70
CA LEU A 8 -6.56 32.71 30.61
C LEU A 8 -7.85 33.46 31.05
N LYS A 9 -7.74 34.65 31.65
CA LYS A 9 -8.92 35.48 31.99
C LYS A 9 -9.54 36.13 30.76
N ASN A 10 -8.75 36.34 29.71
CA ASN A 10 -9.22 36.86 28.44
C ASN A 10 -9.96 35.75 27.66
N PRO A 11 -11.20 36.01 27.18
CA PRO A 11 -12.02 34.97 26.55
C PRO A 11 -11.38 34.39 25.28
N LEU A 12 -10.56 35.19 24.57
CA LEU A 12 -9.86 34.77 23.35
C LEU A 12 -8.75 33.74 23.64
N TYR A 13 -7.90 34.01 24.62
CA TYR A 13 -6.83 33.07 25.02
C TYR A 13 -7.38 31.83 25.74
N ALA A 14 -8.48 31.96 26.48
CA ALA A 14 -9.20 30.81 27.04
C ALA A 14 -9.75 29.89 25.95
N GLY A 15 -10.33 30.46 24.88
CA GLY A 15 -10.78 29.71 23.71
C GLY A 15 -9.63 28.97 23.02
N LEU A 16 -8.50 29.66 22.79
CA LEU A 16 -7.33 29.06 22.15
C LEU A 16 -6.72 27.93 22.99
N ALA A 17 -6.59 28.13 24.30
CA ALA A 17 -6.08 27.11 25.21
C ALA A 17 -7.00 25.88 25.28
N GLY A 18 -8.32 26.09 25.30
CA GLY A 18 -9.31 25.00 25.25
C GLY A 18 -9.26 24.23 23.93
N PHE A 19 -9.09 24.92 22.80
CA PHE A 19 -8.94 24.29 21.50
C PHE A 19 -7.66 23.42 21.41
N LEU A 20 -6.53 23.95 21.88
CA LEU A 20 -5.27 23.20 21.94
C LEU A 20 -5.37 21.98 22.85
N ALA A 21 -5.95 22.13 24.03
CA ALA A 21 -6.20 21.01 24.93
C ALA A 21 -7.15 19.97 24.28
N GLY A 22 -8.16 20.44 23.55
CA GLY A 22 -9.08 19.59 22.80
C GLY A 22 -8.41 18.78 21.69
N ILE A 23 -7.47 19.37 20.94
CA ILE A 23 -6.68 18.64 19.92
C ILE A 23 -5.74 17.63 20.59
N ILE A 24 -5.06 18.03 21.66
CA ILE A 24 -4.11 17.18 22.37
C ILE A 24 -4.82 16.01 23.04
N VAL A 25 -6.07 16.15 23.46
CA VAL A 25 -6.83 15.03 24.02
C VAL A 25 -7.53 14.25 22.89
N GLY A 26 -8.15 14.93 21.94
CA GLY A 26 -8.94 14.29 20.89
C GLY A 26 -8.12 13.47 19.91
N LEU A 27 -6.97 13.98 19.45
CA LEU A 27 -6.22 13.35 18.38
C LEU A 27 -5.42 12.12 18.86
N PRO A 28 -4.57 12.19 19.91
CA PRO A 28 -3.83 11.02 20.37
C PRO A 28 -4.66 10.11 21.29
N ILE A 29 -5.53 10.64 22.18
CA ILE A 29 -6.26 9.79 23.14
C ILE A 29 -7.51 9.19 22.49
N LEU A 30 -8.33 9.97 21.78
CA LEU A 30 -9.50 9.39 21.11
C LEU A 30 -9.14 8.74 19.76
N GLY A 31 -8.31 9.40 18.96
CA GLY A 31 -8.00 8.95 17.60
C GLY A 31 -7.10 7.72 17.50
N TRP A 32 -6.16 7.52 18.45
CA TRP A 32 -5.19 6.41 18.38
C TRP A 32 -5.37 5.37 19.49
N LEU A 33 -5.79 5.76 20.70
CA LEU A 33 -5.93 4.83 21.82
C LEU A 33 -7.27 4.07 21.81
N ILE A 34 -8.37 4.75 21.48
CA ILE A 34 -9.71 4.14 21.44
C ILE A 34 -10.02 3.51 20.09
N TRP A 35 -9.41 4.01 19.01
CA TRP A 35 -9.64 3.52 17.65
C TRP A 35 -8.32 3.21 16.92
N PRO A 36 -7.67 2.08 17.21
CA PRO A 36 -6.42 1.74 16.54
C PRO A 36 -6.64 1.59 15.03
N VAL A 37 -5.72 2.14 14.23
CA VAL A 37 -5.71 1.95 12.77
C VAL A 37 -5.40 0.49 12.48
N GLN A 38 -6.36 -0.20 11.87
CA GLN A 38 -6.20 -1.57 11.39
C GLN A 38 -5.64 -1.50 9.97
N TRP A 39 -4.45 -2.05 9.75
CA TRP A 39 -3.91 -2.25 8.41
C TRP A 39 -4.42 -3.58 7.88
N THR A 40 -5.08 -3.55 6.74
CA THR A 40 -5.53 -4.75 6.03
C THR A 40 -4.67 -4.93 4.81
N ASP A 41 -4.13 -6.14 4.61
CA ASP A 41 -3.31 -6.43 3.45
C ASP A 41 -4.08 -6.13 2.16
N ALA A 42 -3.42 -5.43 1.24
CA ALA A 42 -3.99 -5.12 -0.06
C ALA A 42 -3.93 -6.37 -0.94
N ALA A 43 -5.10 -6.86 -1.36
CA ALA A 43 -5.19 -7.95 -2.32
C ALA A 43 -4.65 -7.53 -3.71
N PRO A 44 -4.12 -8.48 -4.51
CA PRO A 44 -3.64 -8.25 -5.88
C PRO A 44 -4.64 -7.54 -6.80
N GLN A 45 -5.94 -7.69 -6.56
CA GLN A 45 -6.99 -6.93 -7.25
C GLN A 45 -6.84 -5.40 -7.19
N HIS A 46 -6.15 -4.87 -6.17
CA HIS A 46 -5.92 -3.44 -5.98
C HIS A 46 -4.62 -2.94 -6.61
N LEU A 47 -3.83 -3.83 -7.23
CA LEU A 47 -2.64 -3.44 -7.97
C LEU A 47 -3.02 -2.58 -9.18
N ARG A 48 -2.06 -1.78 -9.67
CA ARG A 48 -2.17 -1.09 -10.96
C ARG A 48 -2.23 -2.14 -12.08
N SER A 49 -2.87 -1.81 -13.20
CA SER A 49 -3.17 -2.76 -14.27
C SER A 49 -1.94 -3.47 -14.85
N ASP A 50 -0.83 -2.75 -15.04
CA ASP A 50 0.46 -3.32 -15.45
C ASP A 50 0.99 -4.35 -14.45
N LEU A 51 0.91 -4.04 -13.15
CA LEU A 51 1.34 -4.93 -12.08
C LEU A 51 0.42 -6.15 -11.91
N GLN A 52 -0.86 -6.04 -12.25
CA GLN A 52 -1.77 -7.19 -12.29
C GLN A 52 -1.33 -8.19 -13.37
N VAL A 53 -0.87 -7.70 -14.52
CA VAL A 53 -0.31 -8.53 -15.60
C VAL A 53 1.00 -9.17 -15.14
N ASP A 54 1.91 -8.41 -14.52
CA ASP A 54 3.17 -8.96 -14.00
C ASP A 54 2.95 -9.99 -12.89
N TYR A 55 1.98 -9.76 -12.02
CA TYR A 55 1.57 -10.74 -11.02
C TYR A 55 1.06 -12.03 -11.68
N LEU A 56 0.27 -11.92 -12.76
CA LEU A 56 -0.19 -13.08 -13.50
C LEU A 56 0.96 -13.83 -14.18
N ARG A 57 1.98 -13.13 -14.69
CA ARG A 57 3.22 -13.76 -15.20
C ARG A 57 3.93 -14.56 -14.11
N MET A 58 4.14 -13.96 -12.94
CA MET A 58 4.76 -14.65 -11.80
C MET A 58 3.92 -15.82 -11.30
N MET A 59 2.59 -15.73 -11.38
CA MET A 59 1.68 -16.84 -11.06
C MET A 59 1.91 -18.01 -12.01
N ILE A 60 2.01 -17.75 -13.32
CA ILE A 60 2.29 -18.75 -14.36
C ILE A 60 3.68 -19.38 -14.14
N ASP A 61 4.71 -18.55 -13.96
CA ASP A 61 6.08 -19.04 -13.72
C ASP A 61 6.16 -19.92 -12.47
N SER A 62 5.48 -19.52 -11.39
CA SER A 62 5.41 -20.30 -10.17
C SER A 62 4.68 -21.62 -10.38
N PHE A 63 3.55 -21.61 -11.10
CA PHE A 63 2.78 -22.82 -11.39
C PHE A 63 3.59 -23.80 -12.25
N ASN A 64 4.27 -23.31 -13.28
CA ASN A 64 5.13 -24.15 -14.13
C ASN A 64 6.30 -24.79 -13.36
N ARG A 65 6.75 -24.15 -12.28
CA ARG A 65 7.84 -24.66 -11.44
C ARG A 65 7.38 -25.63 -10.37
N THR A 66 6.22 -25.38 -9.75
CA THR A 66 5.77 -26.13 -8.57
C THR A 66 4.59 -27.07 -8.84
N GLU A 67 3.91 -26.92 -9.98
CA GLU A 67 2.70 -27.65 -10.38
C GLU A 67 1.58 -27.58 -9.32
N ASP A 68 1.59 -26.55 -8.47
CA ASP A 68 0.62 -26.39 -7.39
C ASP A 68 -0.61 -25.64 -7.89
N GLU A 69 -1.59 -26.42 -8.35
CA GLU A 69 -2.88 -25.93 -8.83
C GLU A 69 -3.66 -25.15 -7.75
N GLY A 70 -3.60 -25.62 -6.49
CA GLY A 70 -4.34 -25.01 -5.38
C GLY A 70 -3.85 -23.58 -5.12
N MET A 71 -2.54 -23.38 -5.15
CA MET A 71 -1.93 -22.07 -5.01
C MET A 71 -2.24 -21.17 -6.20
N ALA A 72 -2.18 -21.68 -7.43
CA ALA A 72 -2.52 -20.92 -8.63
C ALA A 72 -3.99 -20.44 -8.60
N ILE A 73 -4.93 -21.34 -8.27
CA ILE A 73 -6.36 -21.02 -8.15
C ILE A 73 -6.59 -19.98 -7.07
N LYS A 74 -5.94 -20.10 -5.89
CA LYS A 74 -6.05 -19.10 -4.82
C LYS A 74 -5.57 -17.73 -5.31
N ARG A 75 -4.39 -17.66 -5.92
CA ARG A 75 -3.82 -16.40 -6.43
C ARG A 75 -4.69 -15.77 -7.52
N TRP A 76 -5.34 -16.60 -8.33
CA TRP A 76 -6.32 -16.13 -9.31
C TRP A 76 -7.57 -15.54 -8.65
N GLN A 77 -8.10 -16.21 -7.62
CA GLN A 77 -9.21 -15.69 -6.82
C GLN A 77 -8.86 -14.36 -6.13
N ASP A 78 -7.62 -14.21 -5.66
CA ASP A 78 -7.10 -12.98 -5.05
C ASP A 78 -6.99 -11.81 -6.06
N LEU A 79 -6.87 -12.10 -7.37
CA LEU A 79 -7.00 -11.10 -8.44
C LEU A 79 -8.46 -10.69 -8.68
N GLY A 80 -9.40 -11.57 -8.39
CA GLY A 80 -10.82 -11.34 -8.58
C GLY A 80 -11.17 -10.94 -10.01
N SER A 81 -11.94 -9.86 -10.15
CA SER A 81 -12.39 -9.38 -11.48
C SER A 81 -11.25 -8.85 -12.35
N ALA A 82 -10.13 -8.45 -11.75
CA ALA A 82 -8.96 -7.96 -12.48
C ALA A 82 -8.23 -9.09 -13.24
N GLY A 83 -8.41 -10.35 -12.84
CA GLY A 83 -7.80 -11.51 -13.49
C GLY A 83 -8.11 -11.59 -14.97
N GLN A 84 -9.37 -11.39 -15.36
CA GLN A 84 -9.78 -11.48 -16.77
C GLN A 84 -9.20 -10.37 -17.63
N SER A 85 -9.15 -9.13 -17.11
CA SER A 85 -8.52 -8.02 -17.83
C SER A 85 -7.02 -8.23 -17.98
N ALA A 86 -6.34 -8.65 -16.91
CA ALA A 86 -4.92 -8.93 -16.92
C ALA A 86 -4.57 -10.09 -17.88
N LEU A 87 -5.38 -11.15 -17.90
CA LEU A 87 -5.18 -12.29 -18.79
C LEU A 87 -5.40 -11.93 -20.27
N LYS A 88 -6.39 -11.08 -20.55
CA LYS A 88 -6.60 -10.53 -21.91
C LYS A 88 -5.43 -9.66 -22.36
N GLU A 89 -4.90 -8.81 -21.48
CA GLU A 89 -3.74 -7.97 -21.78
C GLU A 89 -2.47 -8.80 -21.98
N LEU A 90 -2.25 -9.80 -21.11
CA LEU A 90 -1.15 -10.74 -21.21
C LEU A 90 -1.18 -11.52 -22.54
N ALA A 91 -2.36 -11.99 -22.97
CA ALA A 91 -2.50 -12.68 -24.24
C ALA A 91 -2.23 -11.81 -25.47
N GLN A 92 -2.47 -10.50 -25.37
CA GLN A 92 -2.14 -9.56 -26.45
C GLN A 92 -0.65 -9.22 -26.49
N ASN A 93 0.01 -9.23 -25.33
CA ASN A 93 1.42 -8.91 -25.15
C ASN A 93 2.10 -9.94 -24.23
N PRO A 94 2.36 -11.16 -24.72
CA PRO A 94 2.90 -12.25 -23.92
C PRO A 94 4.30 -11.93 -23.36
N GLY A 95 5.07 -11.11 -24.09
CA GLY A 95 6.40 -10.69 -23.65
C GLY A 95 7.35 -11.89 -23.56
N LYS A 96 7.72 -12.26 -22.33
CA LYS A 96 8.61 -13.41 -22.05
C LYS A 96 7.86 -14.70 -21.67
N THR A 97 6.57 -14.61 -21.40
CA THR A 97 5.75 -15.77 -21.03
C THR A 97 5.36 -16.53 -22.28
N ASN A 98 5.49 -17.86 -22.26
CA ASN A 98 5.15 -18.68 -23.42
C ASN A 98 3.61 -18.64 -23.65
N PRO A 99 3.14 -18.37 -24.87
CA PRO A 99 1.73 -18.48 -25.25
C PRO A 99 1.02 -19.73 -24.72
N ASP A 100 1.65 -20.90 -24.80
CA ASP A 100 1.04 -22.17 -24.39
C ASP A 100 0.76 -22.21 -22.87
N GLU A 101 1.62 -21.59 -22.07
CA GLU A 101 1.48 -21.53 -20.61
C GLU A 101 0.32 -20.59 -20.19
N ILE A 102 0.08 -19.54 -20.98
CA ILE A 102 -1.06 -18.63 -20.79
C ILE A 102 -2.37 -19.39 -21.05
N GLU A 103 -2.42 -20.26 -22.07
CA GLU A 103 -3.59 -21.10 -22.35
C GLU A 103 -3.82 -22.13 -21.24
N GLN A 104 -2.77 -22.81 -20.79
CA GLN A 104 -2.86 -23.77 -19.68
C GLN A 104 -3.38 -23.12 -18.40
N MET A 105 -2.87 -21.92 -18.07
CA MET A 105 -3.36 -21.17 -16.93
C MET A 105 -4.84 -20.78 -17.10
N ALA A 106 -5.24 -20.32 -18.30
CA ALA A 106 -6.63 -19.99 -18.59
C ALA A 106 -7.56 -21.20 -18.41
N LEU A 107 -7.13 -22.38 -18.84
CA LEU A 107 -7.87 -23.65 -18.65
C LEU A 107 -7.98 -24.02 -17.17
N LEU A 108 -6.87 -23.94 -16.43
CA LEU A 108 -6.82 -24.29 -15.00
C LEU A 108 -7.79 -23.43 -14.18
N VAL A 109 -7.78 -22.12 -14.41
CA VAL A 109 -8.64 -21.17 -13.70
C VAL A 109 -10.04 -21.05 -14.31
N GLN A 110 -10.34 -21.85 -15.34
CA GLN A 110 -11.60 -21.85 -16.09
C GLN A 110 -11.97 -20.46 -16.64
N ALA A 111 -10.97 -19.67 -17.02
CA ALA A 111 -11.16 -18.39 -17.68
C ALA A 111 -11.43 -18.56 -19.17
N PRO A 112 -12.20 -17.65 -19.80
CA PRO A 112 -12.33 -17.61 -21.25
C PRO A 112 -10.97 -17.46 -21.91
N ILE A 113 -10.62 -18.36 -22.83
CA ILE A 113 -9.33 -18.34 -23.54
C ILE A 113 -9.29 -17.11 -24.46
N PRO A 114 -8.38 -16.15 -24.25
CA PRO A 114 -8.23 -14.97 -25.09
C PRO A 114 -7.49 -15.33 -26.39
N ALA A 115 -7.73 -14.59 -27.47
CA ALA A 115 -6.97 -14.75 -28.71
C ALA A 115 -5.51 -14.32 -28.49
N ILE A 116 -4.58 -15.29 -28.50
CA ILE A 116 -3.15 -15.04 -28.25
C ILE A 116 -2.45 -14.57 -29.53
N LYS A 117 -1.69 -13.48 -29.44
CA LYS A 117 -0.79 -13.07 -30.52
C LYS A 117 0.50 -13.89 -30.41
N GLN A 118 0.65 -14.89 -31.28
CA GLN A 118 1.88 -15.68 -31.36
C GLN A 118 3.08 -14.75 -31.65
N SER A 119 4.08 -14.79 -30.77
CA SER A 119 5.36 -14.14 -30.97
C SER A 119 6.31 -15.18 -31.55
N ASP A 120 6.53 -15.13 -32.86
CA ASP A 120 7.47 -16.01 -33.56
C ASP A 120 8.88 -15.86 -32.99
N SER A 121 9.31 -16.83 -32.19
CA SER A 121 10.73 -17.05 -31.91
C SER A 121 11.03 -18.55 -31.80
N ALA A 122 11.28 -19.12 -32.98
CA ALA A 122 12.19 -20.23 -33.32
C ALA A 122 11.87 -21.67 -32.85
N SER A 123 11.56 -22.49 -33.88
CA SER A 123 11.52 -23.96 -33.99
C SER A 123 12.87 -24.65 -33.68
N THR A 124 13.01 -25.98 -33.54
CA THR A 124 12.86 -27.04 -34.58
C THR A 124 13.14 -28.46 -33.96
N PRO A 125 13.04 -29.63 -34.65
CA PRO A 125 11.85 -30.52 -34.71
C PRO A 125 12.12 -32.06 -34.54
N LYS A 126 11.05 -32.88 -34.73
CA LYS A 126 11.01 -34.24 -35.36
C LYS A 126 11.30 -35.45 -34.44
N GLY A 127 10.49 -36.50 -34.38
CA GLY A 127 9.25 -36.86 -35.08
C GLY A 127 8.73 -38.23 -34.64
N GLU A 128 7.44 -38.45 -34.86
CA GLU A 128 6.71 -39.74 -34.92
C GLU A 128 7.20 -40.59 -36.15
N PRO A 129 6.93 -41.91 -36.36
CA PRO A 129 5.75 -42.77 -36.04
C PRO A 129 6.13 -44.13 -35.37
N GLU A 130 5.25 -45.03 -34.91
CA GLU A 130 4.04 -45.59 -35.50
C GLU A 130 3.41 -46.65 -34.54
N ALA A 131 2.07 -46.73 -34.56
CA ALA A 131 1.16 -47.87 -34.33
C ALA A 131 1.49 -49.04 -33.36
N ALA A 132 0.54 -49.35 -32.47
CA ALA A 132 -0.42 -50.46 -32.65
C ALA A 132 -1.05 -50.90 -31.31
N ALA A 133 -2.38 -50.92 -31.25
CA ALA A 133 -3.16 -51.69 -30.27
C ALA A 133 -3.03 -53.21 -30.55
N PRO A 134 -3.40 -54.09 -29.60
CA PRO A 134 -4.80 -54.50 -29.56
C PRO A 134 -5.40 -54.79 -28.17
N ASP A 135 -6.72 -54.84 -28.21
CA ASP A 135 -7.70 -55.44 -27.30
C ASP A 135 -7.21 -56.60 -26.41
N ASN A 136 -7.68 -56.61 -25.16
CA ASN A 136 -8.51 -57.74 -24.72
C ASN A 136 -9.49 -57.33 -23.61
N ALA A 137 -10.73 -57.76 -23.78
CA ALA A 137 -11.81 -57.64 -22.83
C ALA A 137 -11.77 -58.80 -21.83
N GLU A 138 -12.01 -58.52 -20.54
CA GLU A 138 -12.72 -59.47 -19.69
C GLU A 138 -13.53 -58.72 -18.63
N SER A 139 -14.83 -58.94 -18.73
CA SER A 139 -15.90 -58.58 -17.80
C SER A 139 -15.71 -59.21 -16.43
N ILE A 140 -16.23 -58.55 -15.38
CA ILE A 140 -17.12 -59.15 -14.37
C ILE A 140 -17.92 -58.02 -13.72
N ASP A 141 -19.24 -58.11 -13.85
CA ASP A 141 -20.24 -57.38 -13.10
C ASP A 141 -20.25 -57.82 -11.62
N THR A 142 -20.64 -56.95 -10.68
CA THR A 142 -21.68 -57.23 -9.66
C THR A 142 -21.93 -55.99 -8.78
N GLU A 143 -23.17 -55.51 -8.89
CA GLU A 143 -24.09 -54.89 -7.91
C GLU A 143 -23.64 -54.30 -6.57
N SER A 144 -24.11 -53.05 -6.39
CA SER A 144 -24.85 -52.45 -5.27
C SER A 144 -24.49 -52.75 -3.80
N GLU A 145 -24.23 -51.69 -3.06
CA GLU A 145 -24.86 -51.27 -1.78
C GLU A 145 -24.14 -49.97 -1.37
N GLY A 146 -24.76 -48.81 -1.12
CA GLY A 146 -26.07 -48.58 -0.55
C GLY A 146 -25.98 -48.46 0.97
N LEU A 147 -25.18 -47.54 1.54
CA LEU A 147 -25.34 -47.13 2.94
C LEU A 147 -24.80 -45.72 3.23
N VAL A 148 -25.74 -44.95 3.77
CA VAL A 148 -25.71 -43.56 4.21
C VAL A 148 -25.15 -43.47 5.63
N LEU A 149 -24.50 -42.34 5.98
CA LEU A 149 -24.55 -41.55 7.24
C LEU A 149 -23.17 -40.90 7.53
N PRO A 150 -23.06 -39.84 8.37
CA PRO A 150 -24.04 -38.87 8.86
C PRO A 150 -23.57 -37.42 8.63
N GLY A 151 -24.44 -36.44 8.94
CA GLY A 151 -24.21 -35.04 8.64
C GLY A 151 -23.20 -34.31 9.54
N GLU A 152 -22.92 -33.06 9.17
CA GLU A 152 -22.95 -31.93 10.09
C GLU A 152 -23.05 -30.60 9.30
N THR A 153 -24.09 -29.85 9.63
CA THR A 153 -24.07 -28.40 9.82
C THR A 153 -23.65 -27.52 8.64
N GLN A 154 -24.64 -27.17 7.82
CA GLN A 154 -24.68 -25.88 7.14
C GLN A 154 -24.69 -24.76 8.19
N ALA A 155 -23.54 -24.14 8.42
CA ALA A 155 -23.47 -22.82 9.04
C ALA A 155 -23.66 -21.76 7.94
N ALA A 156 -24.92 -21.49 7.61
CA ALA A 156 -25.31 -20.30 6.88
C ALA A 156 -24.91 -19.06 7.71
N THR A 157 -23.77 -18.46 7.41
CA THR A 157 -23.43 -17.12 7.90
C THR A 157 -24.28 -16.12 7.11
N LYS A 158 -25.49 -15.87 7.61
CA LYS A 158 -26.23 -14.65 7.28
C LYS A 158 -25.36 -13.47 7.71
N PRO A 159 -25.04 -12.50 6.84
CA PRO A 159 -24.43 -11.27 7.29
C PRO A 159 -25.46 -10.57 8.17
N VAL A 160 -25.24 -10.54 9.47
CA VAL A 160 -25.98 -9.67 10.37
C VAL A 160 -25.53 -8.26 10.06
N SER A 161 -26.21 -7.63 9.10
CA SER A 161 -26.24 -6.19 8.93
C SER A 161 -26.88 -5.61 10.20
N SER A 162 -26.07 -5.40 11.23
CA SER A 162 -26.41 -4.61 12.40
C SER A 162 -26.41 -3.12 12.03
N LYS A 163 -27.35 -2.73 11.16
CA LYS A 163 -27.84 -1.35 11.08
C LYS A 163 -28.65 -1.03 12.34
N MET A 164 -28.07 -1.18 13.52
CA MET A 164 -28.63 -0.55 14.70
C MET A 164 -28.25 0.92 14.64
N ASN A 165 -29.20 1.72 14.14
CA ASN A 165 -29.47 3.07 14.62
C ASN A 165 -28.23 3.98 14.78
N LEU A 166 -27.24 3.88 13.90
CA LEU A 166 -26.07 4.76 13.89
C LEU A 166 -26.52 6.23 13.74
N THR A 167 -27.58 6.48 12.97
CA THR A 167 -28.21 7.79 12.84
C THR A 167 -28.88 8.26 14.13
N LEU A 168 -29.49 7.36 14.91
CA LEU A 168 -30.07 7.69 16.22
C LEU A 168 -28.96 7.92 17.27
N LEU A 169 -27.90 7.11 17.26
CA LEU A 169 -26.75 7.26 18.14
C LEU A 169 -26.01 8.57 17.83
N LEU A 170 -25.76 8.86 16.55
CA LEU A 170 -25.15 10.12 16.11
C LEU A 170 -26.07 11.31 16.41
N SER A 171 -27.39 11.17 16.22
CA SER A 171 -28.37 12.20 16.59
C SER A 171 -28.40 12.48 18.09
N VAL A 172 -28.33 11.45 18.93
CA VAL A 172 -28.31 11.58 20.39
C VAL A 172 -26.99 12.20 20.85
N LEU A 173 -25.86 11.77 20.29
CA LEU A 173 -24.53 12.32 20.61
C LEU A 173 -24.39 13.78 20.14
N CYS A 174 -24.90 14.10 18.94
CA CYS A 174 -24.95 15.47 18.41
C CYS A 174 -25.89 16.36 19.23
N GLY A 175 -27.06 15.85 19.63
CA GLY A 175 -27.97 16.57 20.53
C GLY A 175 -27.34 16.84 21.89
N LEU A 176 -26.66 15.86 22.48
CA LEU A 176 -26.03 15.99 23.80
C LEU A 176 -24.86 16.99 23.76
N THR A 177 -24.04 16.96 22.71
CA THR A 177 -22.95 17.94 22.51
C THR A 177 -23.49 19.36 22.27
N LEU A 178 -24.57 19.53 21.51
CA LEU A 178 -25.23 20.83 21.36
C LEU A 178 -25.83 21.35 22.67
N VAL A 179 -26.46 20.49 23.47
CA VAL A 179 -26.99 20.87 24.79
C VAL A 179 -25.87 21.31 25.71
N VAL A 180 -24.76 20.57 25.79
CA VAL A 180 -23.60 20.95 26.61
C VAL A 180 -22.97 22.26 26.12
N GLY A 181 -22.85 22.44 24.81
CA GLY A 181 -22.35 23.68 24.20
C GLY A 181 -23.24 24.89 24.51
N LEU A 182 -24.56 24.75 24.40
CA LEU A 182 -25.52 25.80 24.75
C LEU A 182 -25.52 26.10 26.25
N LEU A 183 -25.31 25.10 27.11
CA LEU A 183 -25.25 25.26 28.56
C LEU A 183 -23.97 25.99 28.98
N LEU A 184 -22.82 25.67 28.37
CA LEU A 184 -21.56 26.40 28.56
C LEU A 184 -21.65 27.83 28.04
N ALA A 185 -22.24 28.06 26.87
CA ALA A 185 -22.49 29.40 26.34
C ALA A 185 -23.40 30.19 27.29
N PHE A 186 -24.50 29.58 27.75
CA PHE A 186 -25.41 30.21 28.72
C PHE A 186 -24.72 30.56 30.03
N LEU A 187 -23.87 29.70 30.58
CA LEU A 187 -23.11 29.99 31.80
C LEU A 187 -22.07 31.11 31.58
N LEU A 188 -21.43 31.19 30.42
CA LEU A 188 -20.51 32.27 30.09
C LEU A 188 -21.23 33.61 29.88
N LEU A 189 -22.42 33.61 29.26
CA LEU A 189 -23.26 34.79 29.16
C LEU A 189 -23.82 35.21 30.53
N ARG A 190 -24.17 34.27 31.40
CA ARG A 190 -24.59 34.58 32.77
C ARG A 190 -23.44 35.11 33.63
N ARG A 191 -22.21 34.68 33.38
CA ARG A 191 -21.01 35.23 34.03
C ARG A 191 -20.74 36.67 33.60
N LYS A 192 -21.06 37.03 32.35
CA LYS A 192 -20.96 38.40 31.84
C LYS A 192 -21.93 39.36 32.55
N ASN A 193 -23.04 38.86 33.08
CA ASN A 193 -24.07 39.68 33.73
C ASN A 193 -23.85 39.93 35.24
N SER A 194 -22.70 39.54 35.80
CA SER A 194 -22.33 39.80 37.20
C SER A 194 -21.16 40.78 37.35
N THR A 195 -20.81 41.48 36.28
CA THR A 195 -19.80 42.55 36.29
C THR A 195 -20.39 43.83 35.71
N GLU A 196 -21.31 44.45 36.44
CA GLU A 196 -21.68 45.86 36.27
C GLU A 196 -21.96 46.45 37.65
N VAL A 197 -20.93 47.04 38.28
CA VAL A 197 -20.98 48.33 39.00
C VAL A 197 -19.55 48.88 39.04
N GLY A 198 -19.32 50.02 38.39
CA GLY A 198 -18.03 50.72 38.40
C GLY A 198 -17.78 51.68 37.21
N GLU A 199 -18.72 52.60 36.98
CA GLU A 199 -18.54 53.99 36.47
C GLU A 199 -17.22 54.64 36.96
N GLU A 200 -16.47 55.52 36.30
CA GLU A 200 -16.53 56.36 35.08
C GLU A 200 -15.07 56.72 34.71
N ALA A 201 -14.81 57.09 33.45
CA ALA A 201 -14.22 58.38 33.08
C ALA A 201 -13.75 58.32 31.61
N GLU A 202 -14.26 59.29 30.86
CA GLU A 202 -14.04 59.53 29.45
C GLU A 202 -12.73 60.33 29.23
N ASP A 203 -12.49 60.67 27.96
CA ASP A 203 -11.48 61.61 27.44
C ASP A 203 -10.03 61.11 27.34
N GLU A 204 -9.56 60.84 26.11
CA GLU A 204 -9.10 61.92 25.23
C GLU A 204 -8.78 61.40 23.82
N PHE A 205 -9.27 62.14 22.83
CA PHE A 205 -8.94 62.05 21.41
C PHE A 205 -7.65 62.85 21.17
N GLU A 206 -6.59 62.19 20.73
CA GLU A 206 -5.40 62.82 20.16
C GLU A 206 -5.04 62.09 18.87
N GLY A 207 -5.10 62.83 17.76
CA GLY A 207 -4.64 62.38 16.45
C GLY A 207 -3.30 63.01 16.09
N TYR A 208 -2.37 62.22 15.57
CA TYR A 208 -1.31 62.57 14.61
C TYR A 208 -0.59 61.27 14.23
N SER A 209 -0.75 60.69 13.03
CA SER A 209 0.04 60.83 11.78
C SER A 209 1.56 60.67 11.87
N GLY A 210 2.10 59.86 10.95
CA GLY A 210 3.52 59.54 10.75
C GLY A 210 3.70 58.02 10.71
N ASP A 211 3.46 57.36 9.57
CA ASP A 211 4.50 57.02 8.58
C ASP A 211 5.80 56.54 9.24
N GLU A 212 6.04 55.23 9.25
CA GLU A 212 7.09 54.64 8.41
C GLU A 212 7.05 53.10 8.48
N MET A 213 7.45 52.52 7.35
CA MET A 213 7.53 51.10 7.02
C MET A 213 8.38 50.29 8.00
N GLU A 214 7.98 49.04 8.23
CA GLU A 214 8.92 47.92 8.10
C GLU A 214 8.13 46.64 7.74
N ASP A 215 8.19 46.34 6.45
CA ASP A 215 7.84 45.06 5.84
C ASP A 215 8.88 44.03 6.30
N MET A 216 8.48 43.07 7.13
CA MET A 216 9.30 41.89 7.39
C MET A 216 8.70 40.72 6.62
N SER A 217 9.17 40.64 5.39
CA SER A 217 8.95 39.58 4.42
C SER A 217 9.23 38.20 5.01
N GLN A 218 8.38 37.27 4.60
CA GLN A 218 8.56 35.82 4.52
C GLN A 218 10.03 35.36 4.67
N GLY A 219 10.29 34.61 5.73
CA GLY A 219 11.44 33.74 5.78
C GLY A 219 11.28 32.62 4.76
N GLU A 220 11.75 32.86 3.54
CA GLU A 220 12.10 31.81 2.59
C GLU A 220 13.17 30.92 3.23
N ALA A 221 12.77 29.76 3.71
CA ALA A 221 13.68 28.64 3.82
C ALA A 221 13.98 28.16 2.40
N THR A 222 14.95 28.82 1.75
CA THR A 222 15.60 28.36 0.53
C THR A 222 16.42 27.11 0.85
N GLY A 223 15.74 26.01 1.15
CA GLY A 223 16.27 24.68 0.91
C GLY A 223 16.28 24.49 -0.60
N SER A 224 17.37 24.93 -1.23
CA SER A 224 17.70 24.54 -2.60
C SER A 224 17.83 23.03 -2.62
N ILE A 225 16.71 22.34 -2.83
CA ILE A 225 16.71 21.09 -3.56
C ILE A 225 17.08 21.52 -4.96
N SER A 226 18.38 21.56 -5.20
CA SER A 226 18.91 21.49 -6.55
C SER A 226 18.37 20.19 -7.13
N THR A 227 17.23 20.27 -7.80
CA THR A 227 16.85 19.31 -8.82
C THR A 227 18.12 19.09 -9.64
N PRO A 228 18.69 17.88 -9.72
CA PRO A 228 19.76 17.67 -10.68
C PRO A 228 19.14 18.01 -12.03
N ALA A 229 19.59 19.11 -12.62
CA ALA A 229 19.29 19.40 -14.01
C ALA A 229 19.62 18.13 -14.80
N PRO A 230 18.82 17.75 -15.81
CA PRO A 230 19.23 16.66 -16.69
C PRO A 230 20.63 17.04 -17.18
N ARG A 231 21.64 16.24 -16.80
CA ARG A 231 22.95 16.35 -17.43
C ARG A 231 22.65 16.18 -18.91
N GLN A 232 22.75 17.27 -19.67
CA GLN A 232 22.96 17.17 -21.11
C GLN A 232 24.35 16.57 -21.23
N SER A 233 24.37 15.24 -21.17
CA SER A 233 25.57 14.51 -21.39
C SER A 233 25.80 14.54 -22.88
N ASN A 234 26.63 15.49 -23.31
CA ASN A 234 27.46 15.26 -24.48
C ASN A 234 28.45 14.17 -24.06
N ASP A 235 27.95 12.95 -23.82
CA ASP A 235 28.76 11.78 -23.54
C ASP A 235 29.46 11.45 -24.85
N ILE A 236 30.67 11.98 -24.99
CA ILE A 236 31.70 11.16 -25.60
C ILE A 236 31.82 9.99 -24.63
N GLU A 237 31.28 8.82 -25.00
CA GLU A 237 31.45 7.58 -24.25
C GLU A 237 32.96 7.31 -24.12
N GLU A 238 33.55 7.78 -23.04
CA GLU A 238 34.89 7.38 -22.66
C GLU A 238 34.83 5.89 -22.32
N PRO A 239 35.74 5.07 -22.87
CA PRO A 239 35.74 3.65 -22.58
C PRO A 239 35.93 3.43 -21.07
N PRO A 240 35.23 2.46 -20.47
CA PRO A 240 35.31 2.21 -19.04
C PRO A 240 36.74 1.82 -18.65
N VAL A 241 37.22 2.38 -17.53
CA VAL A 241 38.57 2.12 -16.99
C VAL A 241 38.78 0.63 -16.72
N VAL A 242 37.76 -0.04 -16.18
CA VAL A 242 37.71 -1.49 -15.91
C VAL A 242 36.26 -1.98 -15.95
N GLN A 243 36.06 -3.27 -16.23
CA GLN A 243 34.77 -3.94 -16.15
C GLN A 243 34.91 -5.24 -15.35
N PHE A 244 34.03 -5.45 -14.38
CA PHE A 244 33.98 -6.67 -13.56
C PHE A 244 32.66 -7.40 -13.81
N MET A 245 32.73 -8.73 -13.90
CA MET A 245 31.57 -9.60 -14.02
C MET A 245 31.59 -10.57 -12.84
N THR A 246 30.48 -10.65 -12.13
CA THR A 246 30.25 -11.60 -11.05
C THR A 246 28.94 -12.35 -11.29
N THR A 247 28.81 -13.53 -10.71
CA THR A 247 27.64 -14.40 -10.83
C THR A 247 27.10 -14.71 -9.45
N TYR A 248 25.84 -14.33 -9.21
CA TYR A 248 25.10 -14.74 -8.03
C TYR A 248 24.51 -16.14 -8.22
N MET A 249 24.69 -17.01 -7.23
CA MET A 249 24.05 -18.32 -7.17
C MET A 249 22.83 -18.25 -6.25
N LEU A 250 21.66 -18.65 -6.75
CA LEU A 250 20.42 -18.62 -5.97
C LEU A 250 20.57 -19.43 -4.67
N GLY A 251 20.40 -18.77 -3.53
CA GLY A 251 20.52 -19.37 -2.19
C GLY A 251 21.85 -19.08 -1.48
N ASP A 252 22.74 -18.30 -2.10
CA ASP A 252 23.93 -17.76 -1.43
C ASP A 252 23.60 -16.45 -0.71
N ASP A 253 23.02 -16.56 0.50
CA ASP A 253 22.58 -15.40 1.29
C ASP A 253 23.75 -14.55 1.82
N LEU A 254 25.00 -14.98 1.62
CA LEU A 254 26.22 -14.27 2.04
C LEU A 254 26.99 -13.66 0.85
N TYR A 255 26.36 -13.58 -0.32
CA TYR A 255 26.97 -13.00 -1.50
C TYR A 255 27.35 -11.53 -1.28
N ASP A 256 28.66 -11.24 -1.35
CA ASP A 256 29.28 -9.92 -1.18
C ASP A 256 30.63 -9.86 -1.92
N ASP A 257 30.59 -9.66 -3.23
CA ASP A 257 31.78 -9.55 -4.08
C ASP A 257 32.25 -8.10 -4.18
N SER A 258 33.54 -7.85 -3.95
CA SER A 258 34.19 -6.54 -4.09
C SER A 258 35.39 -6.58 -5.02
N PHE A 259 35.57 -5.50 -5.78
CA PHE A 259 36.59 -5.35 -6.83
C PHE A 259 37.32 -4.03 -6.67
N SER A 260 38.65 -4.07 -6.65
CA SER A 260 39.50 -2.87 -6.65
C SER A 260 39.63 -2.30 -8.07
N ILE A 261 39.55 -0.97 -8.17
CA ILE A 261 39.77 -0.21 -9.39
C ILE A 261 41.14 0.45 -9.26
N ASP A 262 42.11 -0.04 -10.02
CA ASP A 262 43.45 0.53 -10.10
C ASP A 262 43.68 1.21 -11.45
N ALA A 263 44.43 2.30 -11.46
CA ALA A 263 44.88 2.97 -12.67
C ALA A 263 45.90 2.09 -13.43
N PRO A 264 46.10 2.30 -14.74
CA PRO A 264 47.18 1.64 -15.50
C PRO A 264 48.59 1.89 -14.93
N THR A 265 48.75 2.94 -14.11
CA THR A 265 49.98 3.29 -13.39
C THR A 265 50.18 2.49 -12.08
N GLY A 266 49.19 1.68 -11.67
CA GLY A 266 49.19 0.95 -10.40
C GLY A 266 48.72 1.76 -9.19
N GLU A 267 48.13 2.94 -9.40
CA GLU A 267 47.53 3.77 -8.35
C GLU A 267 46.09 3.31 -8.05
N PHE A 268 45.75 3.13 -6.78
CA PHE A 268 44.39 2.75 -6.35
C PHE A 268 43.41 3.92 -6.54
N LEU A 269 42.37 3.71 -7.33
CA LEU A 269 41.34 4.71 -7.65
C LEU A 269 40.03 4.51 -6.87
N GLY A 270 39.78 3.31 -6.35
CA GLY A 270 38.59 3.01 -5.54
C GLY A 270 38.21 1.53 -5.56
N GLU A 271 37.04 1.20 -5.01
CA GLU A 271 36.47 -0.14 -5.05
C GLU A 271 35.01 -0.09 -5.47
N CYS A 272 34.56 -1.09 -6.22
CA CYS A 272 33.16 -1.31 -6.52
C CYS A 272 32.80 -2.77 -6.24
N GLY A 273 31.58 -3.03 -5.78
CA GLY A 273 31.14 -4.37 -5.44
C GLY A 273 29.64 -4.52 -5.57
N VAL A 274 29.17 -5.76 -5.41
CA VAL A 274 27.76 -6.12 -5.36
C VAL A 274 27.58 -7.12 -4.24
N GLY A 275 26.68 -6.80 -3.30
CA GLY A 275 26.34 -7.68 -2.18
C GLY A 275 24.85 -7.60 -1.83
N ILE A 276 24.40 -8.54 -0.98
CA ILE A 276 23.02 -8.60 -0.51
C ILE A 276 22.82 -7.62 0.66
N SER A 277 21.92 -6.63 0.49
CA SER A 277 21.67 -5.60 1.52
C SER A 277 21.01 -6.13 2.80
N GLU A 278 20.32 -7.26 2.76
CA GLU A 278 19.62 -7.86 3.89
C GLU A 278 19.77 -9.39 3.87
N THR A 279 20.42 -9.95 4.89
CA THR A 279 20.43 -11.41 5.10
C THR A 279 19.05 -11.85 5.59
N ILE A 280 18.27 -12.52 4.74
CA ILE A 280 16.97 -13.10 5.12
C ILE A 280 17.24 -14.29 6.07
N GLY A 281 17.20 -14.04 7.37
CA GLY A 281 17.10 -15.10 8.39
C GLY A 281 18.27 -15.23 9.37
N VAL A 282 18.42 -14.25 10.26
CA VAL A 282 18.94 -14.51 11.63
C VAL A 282 18.10 -13.75 12.65
N GLY A 283 16.92 -14.28 12.95
CA GLY A 283 16.11 -13.82 14.08
C GLY A 283 15.24 -14.97 14.56
N ASP A 284 15.37 -15.33 15.84
CA ASP A 284 14.48 -16.31 16.46
C ASP A 284 13.02 -15.84 16.28
N PRO A 285 12.09 -16.74 15.87
CA PRO A 285 10.69 -16.38 15.81
C PRO A 285 10.22 -16.03 17.23
N LYS A 286 9.65 -14.82 17.39
CA LYS A 286 8.92 -14.42 18.60
C LYS A 286 7.47 -14.86 18.53
#